data_AF-A0A534GH43-F1
#
_entry.id   AF-A0A534GH43-F1
#
_cell.length_a   1.000
_cell.length_b   1.000
_cell.length_c   1.000
_cell.angle_alpha   90.00
_cell.angle_beta   90.00
_cell.angle_gamma   90.00
#
_symmetry.space_group_name_H-M   'P 1'
#
loop_
_entity.id
_entity.type
_entity.pdbx_description
1 polymer ?
#
loop_
_entity_poly.entity_id
_entity_poly.type
_entity_poly.pdbx_seq_one_letter_code
_entity_poly.pdbx_strand_id
1 'polypeptide(L)'
;MNSGARKRNLRRYLVAGVLVWLPILATLWVVVTLLHFMDLALLLVPPAYRPEKLVGFSLPGAGAVLALVVVLLTGLLVTNLIGRRLIVWGEELLNRIPVVRTVYGS
;
A
#
# COMPACT_ATOMS: atom_id res chain seq x y z
N MET A 1 15.53 -46.72 5.46
CA MET A 1 15.55 -45.28 5.09
C MET A 1 14.19 -44.66 5.45
N ASN A 2 14.14 -43.74 6.43
CA ASN A 2 12.88 -43.30 7.07
C ASN A 2 12.02 -42.39 6.18
N SER A 3 10.88 -42.90 5.71
CA SER A 3 9.90 -42.18 4.88
C SER A 3 9.28 -40.96 5.57
N GLY A 4 9.23 -40.95 6.91
CA GLY A 4 8.73 -39.82 7.70
C GLY A 4 9.62 -38.56 7.62
N ALA A 5 10.93 -38.71 7.43
CA ALA A 5 11.85 -37.58 7.33
C ALA A 5 11.70 -36.82 6.00
N ARG A 6 11.50 -37.54 4.88
CA ARG A 6 11.25 -36.92 3.56
C ARG A 6 9.98 -36.08 3.53
N LYS A 7 8.87 -36.59 4.10
CA LYS A 7 7.59 -35.86 4.16
C LYS A 7 7.70 -34.55 4.95
N ARG A 8 8.45 -34.56 6.06
CA ARG A 8 8.67 -33.37 6.89
C ARG A 8 9.47 -32.28 6.15
N ASN A 9 10.49 -32.68 5.40
CA ASN A 9 11.29 -31.76 4.59
C ASN A 9 10.46 -31.15 3.45
N LEU A 10 9.66 -31.96 2.74
CA LEU A 10 8.79 -31.47 1.67
C LEU A 10 7.78 -30.42 2.18
N ARG A 11 7.10 -30.69 3.30
CA ARG A 11 6.17 -29.72 3.91
C ARG A 11 6.85 -28.41 4.27
N ARG A 12 8.10 -28.45 4.74
CA ARG A 12 8.87 -27.26 5.11
C ARG A 12 9.18 -26.39 3.88
N TYR A 13 9.55 -27.00 2.76
CA TYR A 13 9.75 -26.28 1.51
C TYR A 13 8.45 -25.70 0.93
N LEU A 14 7.34 -26.43 1.02
CA LEU A 14 6.03 -25.92 0.58
C LEU A 14 5.58 -24.71 1.41
N VAL A 15 5.70 -24.80 2.74
CA VAL A 15 5.36 -23.67 3.64
C VAL A 15 6.27 -22.47 3.38
N ALA A 16 7.58 -22.69 3.19
CA ALA A 16 8.50 -21.62 2.85
C ALA A 16 8.15 -20.97 1.50
N GLY A 17 7.81 -21.78 0.49
CA GLY A 17 7.37 -21.27 -0.81
C GLY A 17 6.10 -20.43 -0.71
N VAL A 18 5.07 -20.92 -0.01
CA VAL A 18 3.83 -20.17 0.22
C VAL A 18 4.11 -18.87 0.97
N LEU A 19 4.97 -18.89 1.99
CA LEU A 19 5.30 -17.71 2.78
C LEU A 19 5.98 -16.61 1.94
N VAL A 20 6.84 -17.00 0.99
CA VAL A 20 7.51 -16.05 0.07
C VAL A 20 6.53 -15.47 -0.95
N TRP A 21 5.59 -16.28 -1.47
CA TRP A 21 4.59 -15.82 -2.44
C TRP A 21 3.45 -15.02 -1.81
N LEU A 22 3.13 -15.26 -0.54
CA LEU A 22 2.05 -14.60 0.19
C LEU A 22 2.06 -13.06 0.07
N PRO A 23 3.16 -12.34 0.34
CA PRO A 23 3.17 -10.87 0.26
C PRO A 23 2.92 -10.36 -1.17
N ILE A 24 3.45 -11.04 -2.18
CA ILE A 24 3.28 -10.64 -3.59
C ILE A 24 1.82 -10.85 -4.03
N LEU A 25 1.23 -11.99 -3.66
CA LEU A 25 -0.18 -12.26 -3.94
C LEU A 25 -1.09 -11.28 -3.20
N ALA A 26 -0.75 -10.93 -1.95
CA ALA A 26 -1.50 -9.94 -1.18
C ALA A 26 -1.46 -8.55 -1.83
N THR A 27 -0.29 -8.09 -2.29
CA THR A 27 -0.19 -6.77 -2.97
C THR A 27 -0.96 -6.77 -4.28
N LEU A 28 -0.83 -7.82 -5.09
CA LEU A 28 -1.60 -7.96 -6.34
C LEU A 28 -3.11 -7.99 -6.07
N TRP A 29 -3.54 -8.73 -5.05
CA TRP A 29 -4.95 -8.80 -4.66
C TRP A 29 -5.49 -7.42 -4.28
N VAL A 30 -4.77 -6.67 -3.42
CA VAL A 30 -5.17 -5.31 -3.02
C VAL A 30 -5.29 -4.38 -4.23
N VAL A 31 -4.31 -4.40 -5.14
CA VAL A 31 -4.33 -3.55 -6.35
C VAL A 31 -5.53 -3.89 -7.22
N VAL A 32 -5.74 -5.17 -7.54
CA VAL A 32 -6.86 -5.60 -8.40
C VAL A 32 -8.21 -5.29 -7.77
N THR A 33 -8.35 -5.45 -6.46
CA THR A 33 -9.56 -5.09 -5.72
C THR A 33 -9.82 -3.57 -5.82
N LEU A 34 -8.78 -2.75 -5.63
CA LEU A 34 -8.92 -1.29 -5.71
C LEU A 34 -9.30 -0.86 -7.13
N LEU A 35 -8.70 -1.46 -8.17
CA LEU A 35 -9.09 -1.23 -9.57
C LEU A 35 -10.56 -1.55 -9.81
N HIS A 36 -11.03 -2.73 -9.39
CA HIS A 36 -12.43 -3.12 -9.50
C HIS A 36 -13.37 -2.15 -8.78
N PHE A 37 -13.01 -1.70 -7.57
CA PHE A 37 -13.80 -0.70 -6.84
C PHE A 37 -13.91 0.62 -7.60
N MET A 38 -12.83 1.06 -8.26
CA MET A 38 -12.84 2.27 -9.08
C MET A 38 -13.70 2.09 -10.35
N ASP A 39 -13.63 0.94 -11.02
CA ASP A 39 -14.48 0.65 -12.18
C ASP A 39 -15.98 0.61 -11.80
N LEU A 40 -16.31 0.05 -10.63
CA LEU A 40 -17.67 0.08 -10.08
C LEU A 40 -18.11 1.51 -9.73
N ALA A 41 -17.22 2.32 -9.16
CA ALA A 41 -17.52 3.73 -8.87
C ALA A 41 -17.83 4.51 -10.16
N LEU A 42 -17.11 4.24 -11.26
CA LEU A 42 -17.37 4.84 -12.58
C LEU A 42 -18.72 4.42 -13.17
N LEU A 43 -19.21 3.21 -12.89
CA LEU A 43 -20.55 2.80 -13.30
C LEU A 43 -21.65 3.59 -12.59
N LEU A 44 -21.41 4.01 -11.34
CA LEU A 44 -22.31 4.84 -10.55
C LEU A 44 -22.35 6.30 -11.05
N VAL A 45 -21.34 6.72 -11.80
CA VAL A 45 -21.28 8.03 -12.44
C VAL A 45 -22.21 8.07 -13.65
N PRO A 46 -23.10 9.08 -13.77
CA PRO A 46 -23.97 9.25 -14.93
C PRO A 46 -23.16 9.24 -16.23
N PRO A 47 -23.68 8.69 -17.34
CA PRO A 47 -22.95 8.55 -18.60
C PRO A 47 -22.33 9.85 -19.15
N ALA A 48 -22.84 11.02 -18.73
CA ALA A 48 -22.34 12.33 -19.12
C ALA A 48 -20.97 12.69 -18.52
N TYR A 49 -20.63 12.13 -17.36
CA TYR A 49 -19.37 12.41 -16.65
C TYR A 49 -18.36 11.27 -16.75
N ARG A 50 -18.65 10.26 -17.58
CA ARG A 50 -17.70 9.17 -17.80
C ARG A 50 -16.52 9.67 -18.63
N PRO A 51 -15.28 9.33 -18.26
CA PRO A 51 -14.09 9.77 -18.97
C PRO A 51 -14.09 9.31 -20.44
N GLU A 52 -14.78 8.21 -20.78
CA GLU A 52 -14.95 7.77 -22.18
C GLU A 52 -15.62 8.84 -23.06
N LYS A 53 -16.55 9.62 -22.50
CA LYS A 53 -17.27 10.68 -23.23
C LYS A 53 -16.51 12.00 -23.31
N LEU A 54 -15.63 12.27 -22.34
CA LEU A 54 -14.80 13.48 -22.32
C LEU A 54 -13.60 13.35 -23.27
N VAL A 55 -13.06 12.14 -23.42
CA VAL A 55 -11.85 11.88 -24.22
C VAL A 55 -12.22 11.32 -25.62
N GLY A 56 -13.45 10.85 -25.83
CA GLY A 56 -13.98 10.46 -27.14
C GLY A 56 -13.60 9.05 -27.61
N PHE A 57 -12.86 8.30 -26.79
CA PHE A 57 -12.51 6.90 -27.02
C PHE A 57 -12.48 6.13 -25.70
N SER A 58 -12.87 4.86 -25.74
CA SER A 58 -12.75 3.95 -24.60
C SER A 58 -11.25 3.69 -24.34
N LEU A 59 -10.67 4.29 -23.31
CA LEU A 59 -9.31 3.94 -22.86
C LEU A 59 -9.37 2.66 -22.01
N PRO A 60 -8.93 1.49 -22.52
CA PRO A 60 -8.62 0.37 -21.65
C PRO A 60 -7.55 0.82 -20.64
N GLY A 61 -7.85 0.71 -19.34
CA GLY A 61 -6.96 1.15 -18.26
C GLY A 61 -7.25 2.54 -17.66
N ALA A 62 -8.34 3.22 -18.05
CA ALA A 62 -8.77 4.47 -17.41
C ALA A 62 -8.98 4.32 -15.89
N GLY A 63 -9.56 3.20 -15.46
CA GLY A 63 -9.70 2.87 -14.03
C GLY A 63 -8.35 2.73 -13.30
N ALA A 64 -7.31 2.26 -14.00
CA ALA A 64 -5.96 2.15 -13.43
C ALA A 64 -5.29 3.50 -13.24
N VAL A 65 -5.44 4.41 -14.19
CA VAL A 65 -4.95 5.80 -14.04
C VAL A 65 -5.68 6.49 -12.89
N LEU A 66 -7.01 6.35 -12.82
CA LEU A 66 -7.81 6.96 -11.76
C LEU A 66 -7.44 6.39 -10.37
N ALA A 67 -7.29 5.07 -10.25
CA ALA A 67 -6.79 4.41 -9.05
C ALA A 67 -5.41 4.94 -8.64
N LEU A 68 -4.48 5.06 -9.58
CA LEU A 68 -3.14 5.58 -9.32
C LEU A 68 -3.19 7.01 -8.78
N VAL A 69 -4.00 7.89 -9.38
CA VAL A 69 -4.19 9.28 -8.92
C VAL A 69 -4.78 9.31 -7.51
N VAL A 70 -5.83 8.53 -7.24
CA VAL A 70 -6.46 8.47 -5.91
C VAL A 70 -5.48 7.98 -4.86
N VAL A 71 -4.72 6.91 -5.15
CA VAL A 71 -3.71 6.37 -4.23
C VAL A 71 -2.61 7.40 -3.97
N LEU A 72 -2.12 8.11 -5.01
CA LEU A 72 -1.13 9.16 -4.86
C LEU A 72 -1.63 10.32 -4.01
N LEU A 73 -2.83 10.85 -4.31
CA LEU A 73 -3.42 11.94 -3.53
C LEU A 73 -3.65 11.54 -2.09
N THR A 74 -4.16 10.33 -1.84
CA THR A 74 -4.34 9.82 -0.49
C THR A 74 -3.00 9.67 0.24
N GLY A 75 -1.98 9.13 -0.43
CA GLY A 75 -0.63 9.01 0.11
C GLY A 75 -0.02 10.37 0.45
N LEU A 76 -0.20 11.38 -0.40
CA LEU A 76 0.24 12.75 -0.17
C LEU A 76 -0.50 13.40 1.01
N LEU A 77 -1.81 13.20 1.12
CA LEU A 77 -2.61 13.71 2.24
C LEU A 77 -2.19 13.05 3.56
N VAL A 78 -2.05 11.73 3.58
CA VAL A 78 -1.58 10.97 4.74
C VAL A 78 -0.18 11.43 5.16
N THR A 79 0.75 11.55 4.21
CA THR A 79 2.12 11.98 4.49
C THR A 79 2.17 13.42 5.00
N ASN A 80 1.41 14.34 4.41
CA ASN A 80 1.40 15.74 4.83
C ASN A 80 0.69 15.95 6.19
N LEU A 81 -0.40 15.22 6.45
CA LEU A 81 -1.20 15.40 7.67
C LEU A 81 -0.64 14.62 8.87
N ILE A 82 -0.23 13.37 8.65
CA ILE A 82 0.30 12.48 9.70
C ILE A 82 1.81 12.70 9.86
N GLY A 83 2.54 12.96 8.78
CA GLY A 83 4.00 13.17 8.84
C GLY A 83 4.40 14.32 9.75
N ARG A 84 3.70 15.46 9.69
CA ARG A 84 3.96 16.58 10.61
C ARG A 84 3.71 16.23 12.07
N ARG A 85 2.65 15.47 12.37
CA ARG A 85 2.33 15.02 13.73
C ARG A 85 3.32 13.99 14.26
N LEU A 86 3.79 13.07 13.39
CA LEU A 86 4.82 12.10 13.73
C LEU A 86 6.17 12.77 14.03
N ILE A 87 6.53 13.84 13.32
CA ILE A 87 7.75 14.62 13.60
C ILE A 87 7.63 15.27 14.98
N VAL A 88 6.52 15.96 15.27
CA VAL A 88 6.30 16.60 16.58
C VAL A 88 6.30 15.59 17.72
N TRP A 89 5.62 14.45 17.56
CA TRP A 89 5.67 13.38 18.56
C TRP A 89 7.05 12.75 18.69
N GLY A 90 7.81 12.65 17.60
CA GLY A 90 9.20 12.21 17.61
C GLY A 90 10.10 13.17 18.39
N GLU A 91 9.94 14.48 18.18
CA GLU A 91 10.61 15.53 18.97
C GLU A 91 10.22 15.46 20.45
N GLU A 92 8.94 15.25 20.78
CA GLU A 92 8.48 15.07 22.17
C GLU A 92 9.03 13.80 22.82
N LEU A 93 9.12 12.68 22.07
CA LEU A 93 9.75 11.45 22.54
C LEU A 93 11.25 11.64 22.78
N LEU A 94 11.94 12.30 21.86
CA LEU A 94 13.37 12.62 21.96
C LEU A 94 13.65 13.58 23.13
N ASN A 95 12.80 14.58 23.35
CA ASN A 95 12.92 15.49 24.50
C ASN A 95 12.73 14.80 25.86
N ARG A 96 12.10 13.61 25.90
CA ARG A 96 12.01 12.77 27.11
C ARG A 96 13.24 11.90 27.34
N ILE A 97 14.09 11.70 26.32
CA ILE A 97 15.38 11.01 26.48
C ILE A 97 16.44 12.11 26.57
N PRO A 98 17.00 12.41 27.75
CA PRO A 98 18.00 13.47 27.90
C PRO A 98 19.33 13.06 27.24
N VAL A 99 19.40 13.21 25.92
CA VAL A 99 20.57 13.03 25.06
C VAL A 99 20.53 14.26 24.16
N VAL A 100 21.12 15.43 24.45
CA VAL A 100 22.32 15.76 25.19
C VAL A 100 22.12 17.19 25.70
N ARG A 101 21.96 17.41 27.01
CA ARG A 101 21.82 18.77 27.59
C ARG A 101 23.13 19.37 28.12
N THR A 102 24.31 18.80 27.85
CA THR A 102 25.50 19.18 28.64
C THR A 102 26.81 19.43 27.87
N VAL A 103 26.83 19.50 26.54
CA VAL A 103 28.12 19.78 25.82
C VAL A 103 28.30 21.24 25.37
N TYR A 104 27.25 22.07 25.34
CA TYR A 104 27.40 23.53 25.18
C TYR A 104 27.30 24.26 26.52
N GLY A 105 28.01 23.72 27.51
CA GLY A 105 28.36 24.42 28.74
C GLY A 105 29.83 24.80 28.71
N SER A 106 30.20 25.74 27.83
CA SER A 106 31.40 26.59 27.91
C SER A 106 31.35 27.65 26.82
#